data_AF-A0A270BB68-F1
#
_entry.id   AF-A0A270BB68-F1
#
_cell.length_a   1.000
_cell.length_b   1.000
_cell.length_c   1.000
_cell.angle_alpha   90.00
_cell.angle_beta   90.00
_cell.angle_gamma   90.00
#
_symmetry.space_group_name_H-M   'P 1'
#
loop_
_entity.id
_entity.type
_entity.pdbx_description
1 polymer ?
#
loop_
_entity_poly.entity_id
_entity_poly.type
_entity_poly.pdbx_seq_one_letter_code
_entity_poly.pdbx_strand_id
1 'polypeptide(L)'
;MSHASNIVHCSGPHDPHALDGISPRPRTGDLDVICPVCAGYGQWNSQIDFVSQRSIRVPCPKCDGRGWIETGADPVPSPDIALSPEGRPMWVVRLDPSDDAE
;
A
#
# COMPACT_ATOMS: atom_id res chain seq x y z
N MET A 1 -21.74 -30.06 4.44
CA MET A 1 -21.58 -29.64 5.84
C MET A 1 -20.77 -28.36 5.83
N SER A 2 -21.24 -27.28 6.46
CA SER A 2 -20.41 -26.09 6.66
C SER A 2 -19.30 -26.45 7.66
N HIS A 3 -18.05 -26.23 7.28
CA HIS A 3 -16.94 -26.36 8.22
C HIS A 3 -17.11 -25.31 9.33
N ALA A 4 -16.68 -25.64 10.55
CA ALA A 4 -16.57 -24.65 11.61
C ALA A 4 -15.65 -23.51 11.15
N SER A 5 -16.02 -22.26 11.43
CA SER A 5 -15.23 -21.08 11.10
C SER A 5 -15.19 -20.14 12.30
N ASN A 6 -14.08 -19.40 12.43
CA ASN A 6 -13.90 -18.33 13.38
C ASN A 6 -13.25 -17.15 12.66
N ILE A 7 -14.08 -16.41 11.91
CA ILE A 7 -13.63 -15.30 11.06
C ILE A 7 -13.56 -14.02 11.90
N VAL A 8 -12.36 -13.46 11.99
CA VAL A 8 -12.15 -12.11 12.50
C VAL A 8 -12.04 -11.14 11.32
N HIS A 9 -12.76 -10.02 11.43
CA HIS A 9 -12.71 -8.92 10.48
C HIS A 9 -11.82 -7.81 11.04
N CYS A 10 -10.89 -7.32 10.22
CA CYS A 10 -10.09 -6.15 10.55
C CYS A 10 -10.53 -4.97 9.69
N SER A 11 -10.50 -3.78 10.28
CA SER A 11 -10.77 -2.49 9.69
C SER A 11 -9.51 -1.82 9.12
N GLY A 12 -8.33 -2.18 9.63
CA GLY A 12 -7.06 -1.61 9.17
C GLY A 12 -5.82 -2.37 9.64
N PRO A 13 -4.62 -1.93 9.21
CA PRO A 13 -3.34 -2.59 9.49
C PRO A 13 -2.91 -2.54 10.95
N HIS A 14 -3.56 -1.73 11.79
CA HIS A 14 -3.27 -1.60 13.22
C HIS A 14 -4.13 -2.51 14.10
N ASP A 15 -5.08 -3.24 13.52
CA ASP A 15 -5.91 -4.15 14.30
C ASP A 15 -5.10 -5.38 14.74
N PRO A 16 -5.41 -6.00 15.90
CA PRO A 16 -4.58 -7.04 16.51
C PRO A 16 -4.24 -8.23 15.60
N HIS A 17 -5.16 -8.61 14.71
CA HIS A 17 -5.02 -9.77 13.82
C HIS A 17 -4.74 -9.39 12.37
N ALA A 18 -4.52 -8.10 12.11
CA ALA A 18 -4.31 -7.58 10.77
C ALA A 18 -3.01 -8.10 10.13
N LEU A 19 -2.01 -8.44 10.94
CA LEU A 19 -0.69 -8.86 10.46
C LEU A 19 -0.38 -10.35 10.72
N ASP A 20 -1.33 -11.10 11.31
CA ASP A 20 -1.16 -12.52 11.60
C ASP A 20 -0.87 -13.33 10.32
N GLY A 21 0.23 -14.08 10.33
CA GLY A 21 0.65 -14.92 9.19
C GLY A 21 1.11 -14.12 7.96
N ILE A 22 1.42 -12.84 8.10
CA ILE A 22 2.00 -11.99 7.05
C ILE A 22 3.45 -11.68 7.44
N SER A 23 4.38 -11.88 6.52
CA SER A 23 5.78 -11.47 6.70
C SER A 23 5.99 -10.04 6.19
N PRO A 24 6.86 -9.25 6.83
CA PRO A 24 7.36 -8.01 6.26
C PRO A 24 7.94 -8.21 4.86
N ARG A 25 7.77 -7.23 3.98
CA ARG A 25 8.33 -7.27 2.62
C ARG A 25 9.86 -7.08 2.68
N PRO A 26 10.64 -7.78 1.84
CA PRO A 26 12.07 -7.50 1.72
C PRO A 26 12.29 -6.06 1.23
N ARG A 27 13.33 -5.40 1.73
CA ARG A 27 13.72 -4.05 1.31
C ARG A 27 14.32 -4.08 -0.09
N THR A 28 13.98 -3.10 -0.92
CA THR A 28 14.41 -3.05 -2.33
C THR A 28 15.32 -1.87 -2.67
N GLY A 29 15.23 -0.72 -1.98
CA GLY A 29 16.01 0.48 -2.27
C GLY A 29 16.80 1.04 -1.09
N ASP A 30 17.90 1.74 -1.41
CA ASP A 30 18.81 2.33 -0.43
C ASP A 30 18.20 3.53 0.32
N LEU A 31 17.27 4.25 -0.32
CA LEU A 31 16.55 5.39 0.23
C LEU A 31 15.14 5.02 0.75
N ASP A 32 14.74 3.75 0.66
CA ASP A 32 13.41 3.33 1.08
C ASP A 32 13.29 3.36 2.61
N VAL A 33 12.25 4.00 3.14
CA VAL A 33 11.88 3.88 4.56
C VAL A 33 10.70 2.94 4.74
N ILE A 34 10.57 2.38 5.94
CA ILE A 34 9.44 1.53 6.31
C ILE A 34 8.17 2.38 6.27
N CYS A 35 7.13 1.90 5.60
CA CYS A 35 5.82 2.55 5.61
C CYS A 35 5.30 2.63 7.07
N PRO A 36 4.96 3.84 7.59
CA PRO A 36 4.54 3.99 8.99
C PRO A 36 3.15 3.42 9.26
N VAL A 37 2.31 3.27 8.22
CA VAL A 37 0.95 2.74 8.34
C VAL A 37 0.95 1.22 8.44
N CYS A 38 1.68 0.53 7.56
CA CYS A 38 1.70 -0.93 7.54
C CYS A 38 2.97 -1.54 8.14
N ALA A 39 3.86 -0.74 8.71
CA ALA A 39 5.11 -1.17 9.36
C ALA A 39 5.97 -2.12 8.51
N GLY A 40 6.00 -1.96 7.18
CA GLY A 40 6.82 -2.81 6.29
C GLY A 40 6.10 -4.03 5.72
N TYR A 41 4.85 -4.28 6.10
CA TYR A 41 4.13 -5.49 5.67
C TYR A 41 3.53 -5.35 4.26
N GLY A 42 3.24 -4.12 3.82
CA GLY A 42 2.66 -3.80 2.52
C GLY A 42 1.19 -4.22 2.37
N GLN A 43 0.73 -5.19 3.13
CA GLN A 43 -0.64 -5.73 3.09
C GLN A 43 -1.07 -6.13 4.51
N TRP A 44 -2.37 -6.28 4.71
CA TRP A 44 -2.96 -6.70 5.98
C TRP A 44 -4.20 -7.57 5.74
N ASN A 45 -4.58 -8.39 6.71
CA ASN A 45 -5.76 -9.25 6.68
C ASN A 45 -7.02 -8.41 6.88
N SER A 46 -7.87 -8.26 5.86
CA SER A 46 -9.23 -7.76 6.08
C SER A 46 -10.12 -8.82 6.74
N GLN A 47 -9.81 -10.09 6.52
CA GLN A 47 -10.42 -11.24 7.21
C GLN A 47 -9.37 -12.32 7.49
N ILE A 48 -9.44 -12.96 8.65
CA ILE A 48 -8.68 -14.18 8.95
C ILE A 48 -9.56 -15.18 9.70
N ASP A 49 -9.58 -16.42 9.22
CA ASP A 49 -10.25 -17.53 9.90
C ASP A 49 -9.24 -18.31 10.74
N PHE A 50 -9.42 -18.33 12.06
CA PHE A 50 -8.52 -19.07 12.96
C PHE A 50 -8.67 -20.59 12.91
N VAL A 51 -9.77 -21.10 12.34
CA VAL A 51 -9.95 -22.55 12.17
C VAL A 51 -9.18 -23.05 10.95
N SER A 52 -9.33 -22.39 9.80
CA SER A 52 -8.69 -22.82 8.55
C SER A 52 -7.37 -22.12 8.24
N GLN A 53 -7.02 -21.07 8.98
CA GLN A 53 -5.90 -20.14 8.73
C GLN A 53 -5.96 -19.44 7.37
N ARG A 54 -7.11 -19.49 6.68
CA ARG A 54 -7.32 -18.74 5.45
C ARG A 54 -7.50 -17.26 5.77
N SER A 55 -6.92 -16.40 4.94
CA SER A 55 -7.05 -14.95 5.06
C SER A 55 -7.46 -14.31 3.75
N ILE A 56 -8.22 -13.23 3.84
CA ILE A 56 -8.43 -12.26 2.76
C ILE A 56 -7.54 -11.06 3.10
N ARG A 57 -6.64 -10.72 2.18
CA ARG A 57 -5.66 -9.66 2.36
C ARG A 57 -5.95 -8.51 1.41
N VAL A 58 -5.66 -7.31 1.85
CA VAL A 58 -5.76 -6.09 1.04
C VAL A 58 -4.44 -5.31 1.10
N PRO A 59 -4.08 -4.60 0.02
CA PRO A 59 -2.87 -3.77 0.01
C PRO A 59 -3.03 -2.61 1.00
N CYS A 60 -1.90 -2.17 1.57
CA CYS A 60 -1.83 -0.93 2.33
C CYS A 60 -2.14 0.25 1.40
N PRO A 61 -3.09 1.13 1.74
CA PRO A 61 -3.45 2.26 0.89
C PRO A 61 -2.37 3.36 0.83
N LYS A 62 -1.45 3.42 1.80
CA LYS A 62 -0.37 4.41 1.81
C LYS A 62 0.75 4.05 0.84
N CYS A 63 1.33 2.87 0.99
CA CYS A 63 2.47 2.43 0.17
C CYS A 63 2.07 1.54 -1.03
N ASP A 64 0.77 1.45 -1.34
CA ASP A 64 0.21 0.63 -2.43
C ASP A 64 0.80 -0.81 -2.52
N GLY A 65 0.80 -1.52 -1.38
CA GLY A 65 1.31 -2.91 -1.37
C GLY A 65 2.83 -3.07 -1.18
N ARG A 66 3.63 -2.00 -1.32
CA ARG A 66 5.11 -2.08 -1.32
C ARG A 66 5.69 -2.44 0.05
N GLY A 67 5.10 -1.95 1.13
CA GLY A 67 5.65 -2.00 2.49
C GLY A 67 6.67 -0.88 2.77
N TRP A 68 7.14 -0.22 1.72
CA TRP A 68 8.17 0.79 1.75
C TRP A 68 7.70 2.06 1.06
N ILE A 69 8.31 3.17 1.46
CA ILE A 69 8.06 4.53 1.00
C ILE A 69 9.37 5.04 0.43
N GLU A 70 9.34 5.57 -0.79
CA GLU A 70 10.53 6.12 -1.43
C GLU A 70 10.74 7.54 -0.90
N THR A 71 11.66 7.72 0.06
CA THR A 71 11.94 9.05 0.63
C THR A 71 12.98 9.83 -0.18
N GLY A 72 13.09 9.54 -1.46
CA GLY A 72 13.84 10.39 -2.37
C GLY A 72 13.15 11.76 -2.47
N ALA A 73 13.95 12.83 -2.61
CA ALA A 73 13.42 14.10 -3.11
C ALA A 73 13.26 14.08 -4.64
N ASP A 74 13.39 12.88 -5.24
CA ASP A 74 13.23 12.69 -6.66
C ASP A 74 11.78 13.01 -7.05
N PRO A 75 11.58 13.79 -8.12
CA PRO A 75 10.25 14.07 -8.59
C PRO A 75 9.54 12.80 -9.08
N VAL A 76 8.28 12.63 -8.69
CA VAL A 76 7.42 11.52 -9.09
C VAL A 76 6.60 11.91 -10.33
N PRO A 77 6.49 11.04 -11.34
CA PRO A 77 5.67 11.31 -12.52
C PRO A 77 4.17 11.24 -12.20
N SER A 78 3.49 12.37 -12.25
CA SER A 78 2.04 12.53 -12.11
C SER A 78 1.37 12.75 -13.47
N PRO A 79 0.42 11.91 -13.90
CA PRO A 79 -0.39 12.17 -15.09
C PRO A 79 -1.23 13.44 -14.93
N ASP A 80 -1.20 14.33 -15.93
CA ASP A 80 -1.96 15.59 -15.93
C ASP A 80 -2.44 15.94 -17.35
N ILE A 81 -3.30 16.96 -17.47
CA ILE A 81 -3.81 17.48 -18.74
C ILE A 81 -3.47 18.97 -18.86
N ALA A 82 -2.69 19.32 -19.87
CA ALA A 82 -2.36 20.70 -20.21
C ALA A 82 -2.94 21.09 -21.57
N LEU A 83 -3.00 22.40 -21.84
CA LEU A 83 -3.32 22.89 -23.17
C LEU A 83 -2.04 22.94 -24.02
N SER A 84 -2.13 22.48 -25.27
CA SER A 84 -1.10 22.69 -26.29
C SER A 84 -0.96 24.19 -26.59
N PRO A 85 0.11 24.64 -27.27
CA PRO A 85 0.23 26.03 -27.72
C PRO A 85 -0.96 26.52 -28.56
N GLU A 86 -1.66 25.60 -29.23
CA GLU A 86 -2.87 25.84 -30.03
C GLU A 86 -4.18 25.71 -29.24
N GLY A 87 -4.12 25.52 -27.92
CA GLY A 87 -5.27 25.47 -27.02
C GLY A 87 -6.00 24.12 -26.99
N ARG A 88 -5.37 23.01 -27.40
CA ARG A 88 -5.98 21.67 -27.36
C ARG A 88 -5.55 20.90 -26.11
N PRO A 89 -6.44 20.16 -25.42
CA PRO A 89 -6.04 19.34 -24.29
C PRO A 89 -5.08 18.24 -24.74
N MET A 90 -4.01 18.05 -23.99
CA MET A 90 -3.02 17.00 -24.20
C MET A 90 -2.59 16.38 -22.87
N TRP A 91 -2.34 15.07 -22.89
CA TRP A 91 -1.75 14.37 -21.76
C TRP A 91 -0.31 14.82 -21.58
N VAL A 92 0.04 15.16 -20.35
CA VAL A 92 1.40 15.47 -19.93
C VAL A 92 1.75 14.68 -18.69
N VAL A 93 3.05 14.55 -18.42
CA VAL A 93 3.55 14.02 -17.15
C VAL A 93 4.16 15.19 -16.40
N ARG A 94 3.52 15.59 -15.30
CA ARG A 94 4.09 16.56 -14.37
C ARG A 94 5.02 15.82 -13.41
N LEU A 95 6.05 16.53 -12.95
CA LEU A 95 6.96 16.03 -11.94
C LEU A 95 6.59 16.69 -10.61
N ASP A 96 5.97 15.91 -9.72
CA ASP A 96 5.53 16.38 -8.40
C ASP A 96 6.49 15.91 -7.30
N PRO A 97 6.61 16.66 -6.19
CA PRO A 97 7.25 16.13 -4.99
C PRO A 97 6.55 14.84 -4.54
N SER A 98 7.33 13.86 -4.12
CA SER A 98 6.78 12.63 -3.54
C SER A 98 5.97 12.96 -2.28
N ASP A 99 4.73 12.49 -2.20
CA ASP A 99 3.88 12.57 -1.00
C ASP A 99 4.27 11.54 0.08
N ASP A 100 5.26 10.71 -0.26
CA ASP A 100 5.95 9.79 0.63
C ASP A 100 6.79 10.50 1.72
N ALA A 101 7.06 11.80 1.57
CA ALA A 101 7.71 12.62 2.59
C ALA A 101 6.68 13.10 3.64
N GLU A 102 6.75 12.55 4.86
CA GLU A 102 6.09 13.10 6.08
C GLU A 102 7.05 13.93 6.93
#